data_AF-A0A6P4F627-F1
#
_entry.id   AF-A0A6P4F627-F1
#
_cell.length_a   1.000
_cell.length_b   1.000
_cell.length_c   1.000
_cell.angle_alpha   90.00
_cell.angle_beta   90.00
_cell.angle_gamma   90.00
#
_symmetry.space_group_name_H-M   'P 1'
#
loop_
_entity.id
_entity.type
_entity.pdbx_description
1 polymer ?
#
loop_
_entity_poly.entity_id
_entity_poly.type
_entity_poly.pdbx_seq_one_letter_code
_entity_poly.pdbx_strand_id
1 'polypeptide(L)'
;MNGRLILKQLPNHLVFRILHYSLISQQLRDELGVCAGSLRLKGGGSKALEWQPFVLWLANLLLNYAGDILGNLLLGSLPLEPLCNTADILLSSII
;
A
#
# COMPACT_ATOMS: atom_id res chain seq x y z
N MET A 1 -9.01 -17.86 29.61
CA MET A 1 -9.41 -16.81 28.64
C MET A 1 -8.72 -17.08 27.31
N ASN A 2 -9.47 -17.15 26.22
CA ASN A 2 -9.03 -17.64 24.90
C ASN A 2 -8.12 -16.63 24.17
N GLY A 3 -6.90 -16.40 24.68
CA GLY A 3 -5.91 -15.53 24.04
C GLY A 3 -5.62 -15.89 22.58
N ARG A 4 -5.70 -17.18 22.23
CA ARG A 4 -5.60 -17.69 20.84
C ARG A 4 -6.72 -17.21 19.91
N LEU A 5 -7.94 -17.03 20.40
CA LEU A 5 -9.06 -16.53 19.58
C LEU A 5 -8.95 -15.02 19.38
N ILE A 6 -8.51 -14.29 20.41
CA ILE A 6 -8.26 -12.85 20.35
C ILE A 6 -7.13 -12.55 19.35
N LEU A 7 -6.01 -13.28 19.45
CA LEU A 7 -4.88 -13.17 18.51
C LEU A 7 -5.25 -13.54 17.06
N LYS A 8 -6.23 -14.44 16.85
CA LYS A 8 -6.73 -14.77 15.51
C LYS A 8 -7.63 -13.70 14.90
N GLN A 9 -8.31 -12.89 15.72
CA GLN A 9 -9.17 -11.81 15.24
C GLN A 9 -8.42 -10.49 15.02
N LEU A 10 -7.25 -10.35 15.65
CA LEU A 10 -6.37 -9.18 15.58
C LEU A 10 -5.97 -8.75 14.16
N PRO A 11 -5.61 -9.64 13.21
CA PRO A 11 -5.22 -9.26 11.84
C PRO A 11 -6.38 -8.68 11.01
N ASN A 12 -7.62 -9.08 11.32
CA ASN A 12 -8.83 -8.58 10.66
C ASN A 12 -9.38 -7.31 11.31
N HIS A 13 -8.78 -6.85 12.41
CA HIS A 13 -9.24 -5.67 13.09
C HIS A 13 -8.86 -4.42 12.27
N LEU A 14 -9.85 -3.57 12.00
CA LEU A 14 -9.76 -2.40 11.14
C LEU A 14 -8.52 -1.53 11.43
N VAL A 15 -8.14 -1.40 12.70
CA VAL A 15 -6.94 -0.68 13.15
C VAL A 15 -5.64 -1.24 12.56
N PHE A 16 -5.45 -2.56 12.53
CA PHE A 16 -4.23 -3.17 11.98
C PHE A 16 -4.15 -2.99 10.48
N ARG A 17 -5.30 -2.97 9.80
CA ARG A 17 -5.38 -2.70 8.36
C ARG A 17 -5.01 -1.25 8.05
N ILE A 18 -5.52 -0.30 8.83
CA ILE A 18 -5.13 1.12 8.72
C ILE A 18 -3.62 1.28 8.97
N LEU A 19 -3.09 0.64 10.01
CA LEU A 19 -1.65 0.69 10.31
C LEU A 19 -0.80 0.14 9.17
N HIS A 20 -1.21 -1.00 8.60
CA HIS A 20 -0.56 -1.58 7.43
C HIS A 20 -0.56 -0.60 6.26
N TYR A 21 -1.73 -0.07 5.88
CA TYR A 21 -1.83 0.88 4.77
C TYR A 21 -1.02 2.16 5.02
N SER A 22 -1.05 2.67 6.24
CA SER A 22 -0.28 3.87 6.63
C SER A 22 1.22 3.64 6.49
N LEU A 23 1.71 2.48 6.93
CA LEU A 23 3.13 2.12 6.87
C LEU A 23 3.59 2.00 5.41
N ILE A 24 2.82 1.31 4.57
CA ILE A 24 3.13 1.17 3.14
C ILE A 24 3.10 2.53 2.43
N SER A 25 2.06 3.35 2.66
CA SER A 25 1.99 4.72 2.14
C SER A 25 3.18 5.57 2.61
N GLN A 26 3.66 5.38 3.83
CA GLN A 26 4.85 6.07 4.34
C GLN A 26 6.13 5.58 3.66
N GLN A 27 6.33 4.27 3.56
CA GLN A 27 7.49 3.69 2.87
C GLN A 27 7.57 4.14 1.40
N LEU A 28 6.44 4.14 0.69
CA LEU A 28 6.38 4.62 -0.69
C LEU A 28 6.76 6.10 -0.78
N ARG A 29 6.27 6.94 0.15
CA ARG A 29 6.63 8.36 0.23
C ARG A 29 8.10 8.57 0.53
N ASP A 30 8.67 7.79 1.44
CA ASP A 30 10.08 7.88 1.82
C ASP A 30 10.99 7.48 0.64
N GLU A 31 10.69 6.38 -0.05
CA GLU A 31 11.42 5.95 -1.26
C GLU A 31 11.37 6.99 -2.39
N LEU A 32 10.17 7.55 -2.65
CA LEU A 32 9.99 8.63 -3.63
C LEU A 32 10.69 9.92 -3.18
N GLY A 33 10.67 10.23 -1.89
CA GLY A 33 11.34 11.37 -1.28
C GLY A 33 12.87 11.28 -1.34
N VAL A 34 13.43 10.08 -1.15
CA VAL A 34 14.86 9.79 -1.33
C VAL A 34 15.25 9.90 -2.80
N CYS A 35 14.43 9.38 -3.72
CA CYS A 35 14.64 9.56 -5.16
C CYS A 35 14.59 11.04 -5.56
N ALA A 36 13.66 11.82 -4.99
CA ALA A 36 13.57 13.27 -5.20
C ALA A 36 14.74 14.04 -4.56
N GLY A 37 15.26 13.58 -3.43
CA GLY A 37 16.44 14.12 -2.73
C GLY A 37 17.75 13.88 -3.50
N SER A 38 17.89 12.71 -4.14
CA SER A 38 18.98 12.41 -5.06
C SER A 38 18.91 13.27 -6.34
N LEU A 39 17.70 13.49 -6.87
CA LEU A 39 17.45 14.40 -8.01
C LEU A 39 17.66 15.88 -7.66
N ARG A 40 17.47 16.29 -6.40
CA ARG A 40 17.70 17.67 -5.92
C ARG A 40 19.17 18.10 -5.99
N LEU A 41 20.12 17.17 -5.95
CA LEU A 41 21.54 17.46 -6.21
C LEU A 41 21.82 17.84 -7.68
N LYS A 42 20.83 17.69 -8.57
CA LYS A 42 20.92 18.00 -9.99
C LYS A 42 19.87 19.05 -10.43
N GLY A 43 19.82 20.19 -9.73
CA GLY A 43 19.43 21.49 -10.30
C GLY A 43 18.04 21.65 -10.93
N GLY A 44 17.08 20.76 -10.68
CA GLY A 44 15.70 20.89 -11.15
C GLY A 44 14.75 20.81 -9.97
N GLY A 45 13.92 21.84 -9.78
CA GLY A 45 12.91 21.90 -8.72
C GLY A 45 12.09 20.61 -8.62
N SER A 46 11.63 20.32 -7.41
CA SER A 46 10.85 19.16 -6.97
C SER A 46 9.71 18.71 -7.91
N LYS A 47 10.05 18.05 -9.03
CA LYS A 47 9.10 17.45 -9.99
C LYS A 47 8.53 16.10 -9.54
N ALA A 48 8.99 15.55 -8.41
CA ALA A 48 8.50 14.26 -7.91
C ALA A 48 7.01 14.29 -7.52
N LEU A 49 6.47 15.44 -7.09
CA LEU A 49 5.04 15.63 -6.85
C LEU A 49 4.21 15.90 -8.12
N GLU A 50 4.84 16.14 -9.28
CA GLU A 50 4.15 16.20 -10.58
C GLU A 50 3.96 14.81 -11.22
N TRP A 51 4.33 13.73 -10.52
CA TRP A 51 4.02 12.38 -10.97
C TRP A 51 2.52 12.18 -10.93
N GLN A 52 1.98 11.73 -12.05
CA GLN A 52 0.55 11.54 -12.29
C GLN A 52 -0.12 10.94 -11.05
N PRO A 53 -1.07 11.65 -10.40
CA PRO A 53 -1.63 11.23 -9.10
C PRO A 53 -2.26 9.84 -9.17
N PHE A 54 -2.76 9.46 -10.35
CA PHE A 54 -3.24 8.13 -10.65
C PHE A 54 -2.16 7.05 -10.52
N VAL A 55 -0.93 7.30 -11.01
CA VAL A 55 0.17 6.33 -10.94
C VAL A 55 0.63 6.16 -9.49
N LEU A 56 0.69 7.24 -8.73
CA LEU A 56 1.04 7.19 -7.30
C LEU A 56 -0.01 6.42 -6.51
N TRP A 57 -1.29 6.71 -6.75
CA TRP A 57 -2.41 5.99 -6.15
C TRP A 57 -2.38 4.51 -6.51
N LEU A 58 -2.17 4.17 -7.79
CA LEU A 58 -2.11 2.80 -8.25
C LEU A 58 -0.91 2.05 -7.65
N ALA A 59 0.26 2.68 -7.56
CA ALA A 59 1.43 2.09 -6.92
C ALA A 59 1.18 1.81 -5.43
N ASN A 60 0.56 2.75 -4.72
CA ASN A 60 0.18 2.56 -3.32
C ASN A 60 -0.80 1.38 -3.16
N LEU A 61 -1.82 1.33 -4.01
CA LEU A 61 -2.83 0.29 -4.01
C LEU A 61 -2.22 -1.09 -4.30
N LEU A 62 -1.35 -1.21 -5.31
CA LEU A 62 -0.66 -2.46 -5.61
C LEU A 62 0.27 -2.92 -4.49
N LEU A 63 0.98 -1.99 -3.83
CA LEU A 63 1.85 -2.31 -2.69
C LEU A 63 1.04 -2.80 -1.48
N ASN A 64 -0.12 -2.17 -1.21
CA ASN A 64 -1.00 -2.57 -0.11
C ASN A 64 -1.54 -4.00 -0.24
N TYR A 65 -1.72 -4.49 -1.47
CA TYR A 65 -2.19 -5.85 -1.75
C TYR A 65 -1.12 -6.77 -2.32
N ALA A 66 0.17 -6.37 -2.30
CA ALA A 66 1.23 -7.11 -2.97
C ALA A 66 1.36 -8.57 -2.48
N GLY A 67 1.15 -8.80 -1.17
CA GLY A 67 1.15 -10.14 -0.59
C GLY A 67 0.05 -11.04 -1.15
N ASP A 68 -1.17 -10.52 -1.25
CA ASP A 68 -2.33 -11.26 -1.78
C ASP A 68 -2.20 -11.47 -3.29
N ILE A 69 -1.75 -10.45 -4.03
CA ILE A 69 -1.48 -10.54 -5.47
C ILE A 69 -0.43 -11.61 -5.75
N LEU A 70 0.68 -11.60 -5.00
CA LEU A 70 1.75 -12.58 -5.15
C LEU A 70 1.26 -13.98 -4.75
N GLY A 71 0.49 -14.09 -3.67
CA GLY A 71 -0.14 -15.34 -3.25
C GLY A 71 -1.03 -15.92 -4.34
N ASN A 72 -1.88 -15.09 -4.95
CA ASN A 72 -2.76 -15.50 -6.03
C ASN A 72 -1.99 -15.91 -7.29
N LEU A 73 -0.93 -15.18 -7.66
CA LEU A 73 -0.05 -15.56 -8.76
C LEU A 73 0.59 -16.94 -8.52
N LEU A 74 1.09 -17.19 -7.30
CA LEU A 74 1.72 -18.46 -6.94
C LEU A 74 0.72 -19.63 -6.91
N LEU A 75 -0.54 -19.36 -6.57
CA LEU A 75 -1.61 -20.34 -6.54
C LEU A 75 -2.29 -20.55 -7.91
N GLY A 76 -1.94 -19.75 -8.92
CA GLY A 76 -2.57 -19.78 -10.24
C GLY A 76 -4.03 -19.26 -10.24
N SER A 77 -4.42 -18.50 -9.21
CA SER A 77 -5.72 -17.83 -9.11
C SER A 77 -5.65 -16.42 -9.73
N LEU A 78 -6.78 -15.71 -9.72
CA LEU A 78 -6.86 -14.37 -10.32
C LEU A 78 -6.01 -13.38 -9.50
N PRO A 79 -4.92 -12.81 -10.06
CA PRO A 79 -3.98 -11.99 -9.28
C PRO A 79 -4.61 -10.74 -8.68
N LEU A 80 -5.60 -10.17 -9.37
CA LEU A 80 -6.26 -8.92 -9.00
C LEU A 80 -7.59 -9.12 -8.25
N GLU A 81 -7.92 -10.36 -7.89
CA GLU A 81 -9.06 -10.67 -7.02
C GLU A 81 -9.15 -9.81 -5.74
N PRO A 82 -8.05 -9.52 -5.01
CA PRO A 82 -8.12 -8.65 -3.83
C PRO A 82 -8.60 -7.22 -4.14
N LEU A 83 -8.47 -6.77 -5.38
CA LEU A 83 -8.96 -5.46 -5.82
C LEU A 83 -10.47 -5.43 -6.09
N CYS A 84 -11.17 -6.55 -5.92
CA CYS A 84 -12.63 -6.56 -5.99
C CYS A 84 -13.28 -6.04 -4.71
N ASN A 85 -12.53 -5.88 -3.61
CA ASN A 85 -13.07 -5.40 -2.34
C ASN A 85 -13.09 -3.86 -2.29
N THR A 86 -14.24 -3.29 -2.65
CA THR A 86 -14.45 -1.84 -2.74
C THR A 86 -14.27 -1.10 -1.43
N ALA A 87 -14.67 -1.68 -0.29
CA ALA A 87 -14.55 -1.05 1.02
C ALA A 87 -13.07 -0.81 1.38
N ASP A 88 -12.22 -1.77 1.05
CA ASP A 88 -10.81 -1.73 1.42
C ASP A 88 -9.98 -0.88 0.47
N ILE A 89 -10.38 -0.83 -0.81
CA ILE A 89 -9.83 0.13 -1.77
C ILE A 89 -10.14 1.55 -1.32
N LEU A 90 -11.39 1.83 -0.94
CA LEU A 90 -11.78 3.14 -0.43
C LEU A 90 -10.98 3.51 0.81
N LEU A 91 -10.85 2.58 1.77
CA LEU A 91 -10.06 2.79 2.98
C LEU A 91 -8.59 3.11 2.65
N SER A 92 -7.96 2.33 1.76
CA SER A 92 -6.56 2.55 1.35
C SER A 92 -6.34 3.82 0.53
N SER A 93 -7.37 4.34 -0.15
CA SER A 93 -7.27 5.55 -0.97
C SER A 93 -7.35 6.84 -0.14
N ILE A 94 -7.88 6.74 1.08
CA ILE A 94 -8.04 7.87 2.01
C ILE A 94 -6.79 8.04 2.91
N ILE A 95 -5.96 6.98 3.03
CA ILE A 95 -4.80 6.89 3.91
C ILE A 95 -3.50 7.23 3.17
#